data_AF-A0A382HUC3-F1
#
_entry.id   AF-A0A382HUC3-F1
#
_cell.length_a   1.000
_cell.length_b   1.000
_cell.length_c   1.000
_cell.angle_alpha   90.00
_cell.angle_beta   90.00
_cell.angle_gamma   90.00
#
_symmetry.space_group_name_H-M   'P 1'
#
loop_
_entity.id
_entity.type
_entity.pdbx_description
1 polymer ?
#
loop_
_entity_poly.entity_id
_entity_poly.type
_entity_poly.pdbx_seq_one_letter_code
_entity_poly.pdbx_strand_id
1 'polypeptide(L)'
;MKHGIIIAILIFSVYICGQDSSSIYDKKLDQLRSELGISPDSDFDNNAYSDLIKRLDSLGIEDEQLEDGYEWGGGSIGFEAYLKNNIDRLLSDFKLAPMPSDSLKKEKIDLSADKP
;
A
#
# COMPACT_ATOMS: atom_id res chain seq x y z
N MET A 1 46.37 18.56 -11.68
CA MET A 1 45.34 17.55 -11.35
C MET A 1 44.48 18.06 -10.19
N LYS A 2 43.42 18.85 -10.43
CA LYS A 2 42.62 19.46 -9.33
C LYS A 2 41.14 19.74 -9.69
N HIS A 3 40.50 18.90 -10.50
CA HIS A 3 39.06 19.06 -10.81
C HIS A 3 38.23 17.77 -10.67
N GLY A 4 38.83 16.65 -10.25
CA GLY A 4 38.15 15.35 -10.21
C GLY A 4 37.32 15.05 -8.95
N ILE A 5 37.40 15.87 -7.90
CA ILE A 5 36.77 15.55 -6.59
C ILE A 5 35.38 16.19 -6.44
N ILE A 6 35.06 17.26 -7.17
CA ILE A 6 33.82 18.03 -6.96
C ILE A 6 32.60 17.33 -7.59
N ILE A 7 32.78 16.53 -8.64
CA ILE A 7 31.66 15.83 -9.32
C ILE A 7 31.14 14.64 -8.52
N ALA A 8 31.98 14.00 -7.69
CA ALA A 8 31.58 12.84 -6.89
C ALA A 8 30.59 13.21 -5.76
N ILE A 9 30.61 14.44 -5.27
CA ILE A 9 29.77 14.88 -4.14
C ILE A 9 28.33 15.16 -4.60
N LEU A 10 28.13 15.66 -5.83
CA LEU A 10 26.80 15.96 -6.37
C LEU A 10 25.99 14.71 -6.72
N ILE A 11 26.63 13.60 -7.08
CA ILE A 11 25.94 12.33 -7.38
C ILE A 11 25.50 11.63 -6.08
N PHE A 12 26.23 11.84 -4.97
CA PHE A 12 25.89 11.22 -3.68
C PHE A 12 24.63 11.84 -3.03
N SER A 13 24.36 13.12 -3.27
CA SER A 13 23.20 13.82 -2.68
C SER A 13 21.86 13.32 -3.22
N VAL A 14 21.82 12.88 -4.48
CA VAL A 14 20.58 12.38 -5.12
C VAL A 14 20.23 10.97 -4.64
N TYR A 15 21.25 10.17 -4.27
CA TYR A 15 21.06 8.77 -3.86
C TYR A 15 20.44 8.61 -2.47
N ILE A 16 20.68 9.56 -1.56
CA ILE A 16 20.13 9.51 -0.19
C ILE A 16 18.64 9.91 -0.18
N CYS A 17 18.22 10.85 -1.04
CA CYS A 17 16.83 11.33 -1.04
C CYS A 17 15.82 10.28 -1.57
N GLY A 18 16.27 9.33 -2.42
CA GLY A 18 15.41 8.26 -2.94
C GLY A 18 15.21 7.06 -1.99
N GLN A 19 16.20 6.73 -1.16
CA GLN A 19 16.11 5.60 -0.22
C GLN A 19 15.11 5.86 0.92
N ASP A 20 15.10 7.09 1.44
CA ASP A 20 14.16 7.46 2.50
C ASP A 20 12.71 7.42 1.98
N SER A 21 12.45 7.89 0.75
CA SER A 21 11.11 7.85 0.17
C SER A 21 10.64 6.42 -0.12
N SER A 22 11.52 5.54 -0.63
CA SER A 22 11.17 4.14 -0.91
C SER A 22 10.87 3.37 0.37
N SER A 23 11.75 3.47 1.38
CA SER A 23 11.56 2.75 2.65
C SER A 23 10.31 3.21 3.43
N ILE A 24 9.95 4.50 3.32
CA ILE A 24 8.72 5.03 3.91
C ILE A 24 7.49 4.51 3.17
N TYR A 25 7.53 4.45 1.84
CA TYR A 25 6.44 3.86 1.06
C TYR A 25 6.23 2.38 1.40
N ASP A 26 7.29 1.59 1.42
CA ASP A 26 7.22 0.16 1.74
C ASP A 26 6.61 -0.08 3.12
N LYS A 27 7.02 0.72 4.11
CA LYS A 27 6.44 0.67 5.47
C LYS A 27 4.95 1.01 5.50
N LYS A 28 4.52 2.00 4.70
CA LYS A 28 3.10 2.35 4.58
C LYS A 28 2.32 1.26 3.86
N LEU A 29 2.93 0.60 2.88
CA LEU A 29 2.33 -0.51 2.15
C LEU A 29 2.10 -1.71 3.08
N ASP A 30 3.06 -2.02 3.95
CA ASP A 30 2.91 -3.05 4.98
C ASP A 30 1.80 -2.71 5.98
N GLN A 31 1.68 -1.43 6.37
CA GLN A 31 0.56 -0.98 7.20
C GLN A 31 -0.78 -1.18 6.47
N LEU A 32 -0.85 -0.85 5.18
CA LEU A 32 -2.06 -0.98 4.40
C LEU A 32 -2.47 -2.45 4.27
N ARG A 33 -1.51 -3.36 4.03
CA ARG A 33 -1.74 -4.82 4.05
C ARG A 33 -2.34 -5.25 5.39
N SER A 34 -1.76 -4.79 6.50
CA SER A 34 -2.26 -5.11 7.83
C SER A 34 -3.68 -4.61 8.08
N GLU A 35 -4.03 -3.40 7.62
CA GLU A 35 -5.39 -2.84 7.74
C GLU A 35 -6.41 -3.57 6.88
N LEU A 36 -5.97 -4.19 5.78
CA LEU A 36 -6.78 -5.03 4.91
C LEU A 36 -6.83 -6.50 5.35
N GLY A 37 -6.09 -6.88 6.39
CA GLY A 37 -5.99 -8.29 6.83
C GLY A 37 -5.13 -9.17 5.93
N ILE A 38 -4.34 -8.57 5.04
CA ILE A 38 -3.45 -9.25 4.09
C ILE A 38 -2.10 -9.53 4.78
N SER A 39 -1.49 -10.68 4.49
CA SER A 39 -0.17 -10.99 5.03
C SER A 39 0.87 -9.98 4.53
N PRO A 40 1.78 -9.47 5.39
CA PRO A 40 2.74 -8.42 5.05
C PRO A 40 3.67 -8.79 3.89
N ASP A 41 3.92 -10.08 3.68
CA ASP A 41 4.78 -10.59 2.59
C ASP A 41 4.01 -10.87 1.29
N SER A 42 2.71 -10.57 1.24
CA SER A 42 1.89 -10.84 0.05
C SER A 42 2.08 -9.75 -1.00
N ASP A 43 2.12 -10.19 -2.25
CA ASP A 43 2.00 -9.28 -3.38
C ASP A 43 0.66 -8.53 -3.29
N PHE A 44 0.71 -7.24 -3.59
CA PHE A 44 -0.50 -6.44 -3.69
C PHE A 44 -1.10 -6.69 -5.09
N ASP A 45 -1.76 -7.84 -5.22
CA ASP A 45 -2.31 -8.37 -6.46
C ASP A 45 -3.80 -7.99 -6.65
N ASN A 46 -4.47 -8.62 -7.63
CA ASN A 46 -5.88 -8.37 -7.88
C ASN A 46 -6.80 -8.73 -6.71
N ASN A 47 -6.41 -9.67 -5.83
CA ASN A 47 -7.19 -10.01 -4.64
C ASN A 47 -7.04 -8.91 -3.60
N ALA A 48 -5.80 -8.45 -3.36
CA ALA A 48 -5.53 -7.32 -2.49
C ALA A 48 -6.26 -6.05 -2.96
N TYR A 49 -6.37 -5.86 -4.28
CA TYR A 49 -7.22 -4.82 -4.87
C TYR A 49 -8.70 -5.00 -4.54
N SER A 50 -9.24 -6.21 -4.72
CA SER A 50 -10.64 -6.48 -4.37
C SER A 50 -10.94 -6.18 -2.90
N ASP A 51 -10.00 -6.45 -2.00
CA ASP A 51 -10.17 -6.19 -0.57
C ASP A 51 -10.06 -4.70 -0.25
N LEU A 52 -9.18 -3.98 -0.95
CA LEU A 52 -9.10 -2.52 -0.88
C LEU A 52 -10.43 -1.86 -1.28
N ILE A 53 -11.04 -2.29 -2.39
CA ILE A 53 -12.31 -1.72 -2.87
C ILE A 53 -13.47 -2.05 -1.92
N LYS A 54 -13.58 -3.29 -1.45
CA LYS A 54 -14.60 -3.65 -0.42
C LYS A 54 -14.44 -2.79 0.82
N ARG A 55 -13.20 -2.50 1.22
CA ARG A 55 -12.91 -1.68 2.38
C ARG A 55 -13.33 -0.23 2.16
N LEU A 56 -13.01 0.36 1.01
CA LEU A 56 -13.44 1.72 0.64
C LEU A 56 -14.97 1.84 0.60
N ASP A 57 -15.65 0.88 -0.03
CA ASP A 57 -17.12 0.80 -0.06
C ASP A 57 -17.72 0.71 1.34
N SER A 58 -17.11 -0.09 2.24
CA SER A 58 -17.56 -0.18 3.64
C SER A 58 -17.46 1.14 4.41
N LEU A 59 -16.62 2.07 3.95
CA LEU A 59 -16.44 3.40 4.52
C LEU A 59 -17.25 4.47 3.77
N GLY A 60 -17.98 4.09 2.72
CA GLY A 60 -18.68 5.02 1.84
C GLY A 60 -17.74 5.93 1.06
N ILE A 61 -16.49 5.50 0.86
CA ILE A 61 -15.49 6.23 0.07
C ILE A 61 -15.58 5.71 -1.36
N GLU A 62 -16.05 6.56 -2.26
CA GLU A 62 -16.05 6.29 -3.69
C GLU A 62 -14.63 6.45 -4.24
N ASP A 63 -14.23 5.60 -5.19
CA ASP A 63 -12.86 5.60 -5.73
C ASP A 63 -12.55 6.91 -6.48
N GLU A 64 -13.57 7.54 -7.07
CA GLU A 64 -13.49 8.83 -7.74
C GLU A 64 -13.12 9.98 -6.79
N GLN A 65 -13.24 9.77 -5.47
CA GLN A 65 -12.79 10.74 -4.49
C GLN A 65 -11.27 10.69 -4.30
N LEU A 66 -10.60 9.61 -4.71
CA LEU A 66 -9.16 9.40 -4.59
C LEU A 66 -8.43 9.91 -5.85
N GLU A 67 -7.14 10.23 -5.70
CA GLU A 67 -6.32 10.66 -6.83
C GLU A 67 -6.20 9.50 -7.83
N ASP A 68 -6.36 9.77 -9.12
CA ASP A 68 -6.40 8.75 -10.16
C ASP A 68 -7.51 7.70 -10.00
N GLY A 69 -8.68 8.10 -9.47
CA GLY A 69 -9.86 7.24 -9.29
C GLY A 69 -10.17 6.36 -10.51
N TYR A 70 -10.79 5.19 -10.26
CA TYR A 70 -11.06 4.00 -11.11
C TYR A 70 -10.76 4.03 -12.63
N GLU A 71 -9.59 4.49 -13.06
CA GLU A 71 -9.14 4.38 -14.45
C GLU A 71 -7.76 3.71 -14.52
N TRP A 72 -7.78 2.40 -14.32
CA TRP A 72 -6.59 1.55 -14.36
C TRP A 72 -6.22 1.14 -15.79
N GLY A 73 -5.83 2.10 -16.62
CA GLY A 73 -5.39 1.84 -18.00
C GLY A 73 -4.03 1.10 -18.13
N GLY A 74 -3.38 0.73 -17.01
CA GLY A 74 -1.98 0.30 -16.95
C GLY A 74 -1.69 -1.00 -16.19
N GLY A 75 -2.70 -1.79 -15.81
CA GLY A 75 -2.49 -3.04 -15.05
C GLY A 75 -1.77 -2.82 -13.71
N SER A 76 -0.78 -3.66 -13.38
CA SER A 76 -0.03 -3.57 -12.11
C SER A 76 0.72 -2.25 -11.94
N ILE A 77 1.21 -1.64 -13.03
CA ILE A 77 1.90 -0.35 -13.01
C ILE A 77 0.92 0.77 -12.66
N GLY A 78 -0.27 0.72 -13.26
CA GLY A 78 -1.38 1.59 -12.87
C GLY A 78 -1.62 1.44 -11.38
N PHE A 79 -1.82 0.19 -10.93
CA PHE A 79 -2.08 -0.18 -9.55
C PHE A 79 -1.09 0.40 -8.54
N GLU A 80 0.20 0.27 -8.81
CA GLU A 80 1.26 0.83 -7.98
C GLU A 80 1.21 2.36 -7.90
N ALA A 81 0.90 3.04 -9.02
CA ALA A 81 0.85 4.50 -9.07
C ALA A 81 -0.25 5.08 -8.17
N TYR A 82 -1.47 4.56 -8.26
CA TYR A 82 -2.57 4.96 -7.37
C TYR A 82 -2.24 4.69 -5.90
N LEU A 83 -1.62 3.54 -5.58
CA LEU A 83 -1.22 3.28 -4.21
C LEU A 83 -0.26 4.36 -3.75
N LYS A 84 0.78 4.68 -4.53
CA LYS A 84 1.72 5.76 -4.18
C LYS A 84 1.02 7.11 -3.96
N ASN A 85 0.01 7.42 -4.77
CA ASN A 85 -0.71 8.70 -4.69
C ASN A 85 -1.70 8.75 -3.50
N ASN A 86 -2.29 7.62 -3.12
CA ASN A 86 -3.37 7.60 -2.14
C ASN A 86 -3.02 6.98 -0.78
N ILE A 87 -1.85 6.35 -0.62
CA ILE A 87 -1.55 5.52 0.55
C ILE A 87 -1.71 6.23 1.90
N ASP A 88 -1.36 7.52 1.97
CA ASP A 88 -1.52 8.29 3.21
C ASP A 88 -2.99 8.51 3.58
N ARG A 89 -3.83 8.78 2.58
CA ARG A 89 -5.26 8.94 2.79
C ARG A 89 -5.91 7.60 3.15
N LEU A 90 -5.60 6.54 2.40
CA LEU A 90 -6.09 5.18 2.68
C LEU A 90 -5.78 4.77 4.13
N LEU A 91 -4.54 4.96 4.58
CA LEU A 91 -4.14 4.65 5.95
C LEU A 91 -4.83 5.54 6.99
N SER A 92 -5.05 6.81 6.69
CA SER A 92 -5.77 7.72 7.58
C SER A 92 -7.22 7.27 7.76
N ASP A 93 -7.91 7.01 6.66
CA ASP A 93 -9.33 6.64 6.64
C ASP A 93 -9.54 5.27 7.32
N PHE A 94 -8.64 4.31 7.09
CA PHE A 94 -8.76 2.97 7.68
C PHE A 94 -8.51 2.97 9.19
N LYS A 95 -7.59 3.82 9.68
CA LYS A 95 -7.33 3.99 11.11
C LYS A 95 -8.50 4.67 11.84
N LEU A 96 -9.22 5.56 11.17
CA LEU A 96 -10.39 6.23 11.74
C LEU A 96 -11.60 5.30 11.89
N ALA A 97 -11.66 4.25 11.07
CA ALA A 97 -12.72 3.26 11.10
C ALA A 97 -12.14 1.82 11.11
N PRO A 98 -11.49 1.38 12.21
CA PRO A 98 -10.84 0.08 12.28
C PRO A 98 -11.80 -1.06 11.90
N MET A 99 -11.32 -2.09 11.20
CA MET A 99 -12.15 -3.25 10.90
C MET A 99 -12.69 -3.86 12.21
N PRO A 100 -13.99 -4.20 12.28
CA PRO A 100 -14.52 -4.88 13.45
C PRO A 100 -13.77 -6.20 13.66
N SER A 101 -13.19 -6.33 14.86
CA SER A 101 -12.27 -7.42 15.24
C SER A 101 -12.84 -8.83 15.07
N ASP A 102 -14.16 -8.97 14.95
CA ASP A 102 -14.85 -10.23 14.70
C ASP A 102 -14.71 -10.76 13.26
N SER A 103 -14.38 -9.91 12.28
CA SER A 103 -14.14 -10.35 10.89
C SER A 103 -12.79 -11.07 10.75
N LEU A 104 -11.74 -10.61 11.45
CA LEU A 104 -10.41 -11.22 11.43
C LEU A 104 -10.36 -12.59 12.10
N LYS A 105 -11.31 -12.89 13.01
CA LYS A 105 -11.38 -14.18 13.71
C LYS A 105 -12.04 -15.28 12.88
N LYS A 106 -12.99 -14.94 12.01
CA LYS A 106 -13.77 -15.94 11.27
C LYS A 106 -12.92 -16.64 10.21
N GLU A 107 -12.08 -15.91 9.48
CA GLU A 107 -11.20 -16.52 8.46
C GLU A 107 -10.14 -17.44 9.06
N LYS A 108 -9.63 -17.11 10.26
CA LYS A 108 -8.63 -17.94 10.96
C LYS A 108 -9.20 -19.25 11.51
N ILE A 109 -10.49 -19.31 11.78
CA ILE A 109 -11.16 -20.51 12.30
C ILE A 109 -11.49 -21.47 11.16
N ASP A 110 -11.93 -20.96 10.01
CA ASP A 110 -12.28 -21.81 8.86
C ASP A 110 -11.04 -22.45 8.20
N LEU A 111 -9.87 -21.80 8.25
CA LEU A 111 -8.62 -22.38 7.73
C LEU A 111 -8.00 -23.48 8.62
N SER A 112 -8.45 -23.59 9.88
CA SER A 112 -7.94 -24.58 10.84
C SER A 112 -8.87 -25.80 11.01
N ALA A 113 -10.04 -25.80 10.39
CA ALA A 113 -11.04 -26.86 10.54
C ALA A 113 -10.90 -28.00 9.51
N ASP A 114 -10.01 -27.88 8.52
CA ASP A 114 -9.77 -28.93 7.53
C ASP A 114 -8.40 -29.60 7.75
N LYS A 115 -8.33 -30.42 8.79
CA LYS A 115 -7.33 -31.49 8.85
C LYS A 115 -7.95 -32.74 9.47
N PRO A 116 -8.05 -33.86 8.72
CA PRO A 116 -8.57 -35.12 9.23
C PRO A 116 -7.66 -35.74 10.30
#